data_AF-A0A1M3PW91-F1
#
_entry.id   AF-A0A1M3PW91-F1
#
_cell.length_a   1.000
_cell.length_b   1.000
_cell.length_c   1.000
_cell.angle_alpha   90.00
_cell.angle_beta   90.00
_cell.angle_gamma   90.00
#
_symmetry.space_group_name_H-M   'P 1'
#
loop_
_entity.id
_entity.type
_entity.pdbx_description
1 polymer ?
#
loop_
_entity_poly.entity_id
_entity_poly.type
_entity_poly.pdbx_seq_one_letter_code
_entity_poly.pdbx_strand_id
1 'polypeptide(L)'
;MKRRRHQSDTSEVALMAVMTKAMGAFLILMVFAMQYYIPDFTAEQIAAIVNRSIGSVRKDLAGAVDRIKKGDFTKQDLEALQREIEVALAKLSQAESDITRLQTRLDQSVSQLRRVEGERARLEAEAQELKAEIARLRAFDPAKMQAAIERLTGELSDKLAEVEALKNQLHKLSGARALSIHMQYQNCGDEIIALAVARQDGRDGKSTSLIPVDGSTAYTPVGRSFTPTPEGTNTYFTFLADPVYGEEVSQVWLAHRALPGDTYAIYLNDLNRAMEQRANTQGPSIEESSCRVRLSIYDGKTNLNLDQSIGATNPFAFGKAVRVTQDALVPVNTSSSEAQWFQRNLLEAPCKALTCDPNSQEARKTVFGLLEGIYQYRLSRTPTPRIQVDPNAVNQIIDDLKTGFLSGRFTQNSLSRFAALAIAPPAGSVTSGAAPGADIIAETRKRLADTDIPSSLQREFLTRASQGWWSSDEFERRIQSVAKTTAPAPSPAGPTSVENPGRVIALLRTLTDTGFMTPDVAARWSVLVKQMPPSPPAASVPTGLNRNEIIAQMTNKGFPPEFASFVAGRMMSGAIKLDDYIYAMKVTKGNTPR
;
A
#
# COMPACT_ATOMS: atom_id res chain seq x y z
N MET A 1 -43.37 18.60 -64.01
CA MET A 1 -42.98 20.03 -63.97
C MET A 1 -41.46 20.13 -64.02
N LYS A 2 -40.89 20.52 -65.17
CA LYS A 2 -39.45 20.71 -65.36
C LYS A 2 -39.24 22.16 -65.83
N ARG A 3 -38.75 23.03 -64.93
CA ARG A 3 -38.31 24.39 -65.29
C ARG A 3 -36.81 24.35 -65.52
N ARG A 4 -36.39 24.56 -66.78
CA ARG A 4 -35.05 25.05 -67.11
C ARG A 4 -34.99 26.52 -66.68
N ARG A 5 -33.92 26.92 -65.99
CA ARG A 5 -33.55 28.33 -65.80
C ARG A 5 -32.11 28.52 -66.28
N HIS A 6 -31.95 29.60 -67.04
CA HIS A 6 -30.76 30.05 -67.73
C HIS A 6 -29.56 30.23 -66.80
N GLN A 7 -28.42 29.71 -67.24
CA GLN A 7 -27.09 29.96 -66.69
C GLN A 7 -26.29 30.59 -67.83
N SER A 8 -26.30 31.92 -67.91
CA SER A 8 -25.46 32.69 -68.85
C SER A 8 -25.16 34.13 -68.43
N ASP A 9 -25.83 34.67 -67.41
CA ASP A 9 -25.73 36.12 -67.14
C ASP A 9 -24.63 36.49 -66.12
N THR A 10 -23.93 35.52 -65.52
CA THR A 10 -22.87 35.79 -64.54
C THR A 10 -21.47 35.93 -65.15
N SER A 11 -21.25 35.41 -66.36
CA SER A 11 -19.98 35.62 -67.07
C SER A 11 -19.87 37.03 -67.65
N GLU A 12 -20.98 37.65 -68.07
CA GLU A 12 -20.98 39.01 -68.59
C GLU A 12 -20.77 40.05 -67.48
N VAL A 13 -21.39 39.87 -66.30
CA VAL A 13 -21.18 40.77 -65.16
C VAL A 13 -19.75 40.66 -64.61
N ALA A 14 -19.17 39.46 -64.58
CA ALA A 14 -17.77 39.27 -64.18
C ALA A 14 -16.81 39.92 -65.20
N LEU A 15 -17.09 39.80 -66.50
CA LEU A 15 -16.28 40.40 -67.56
C LEU A 15 -16.40 41.94 -67.57
N MET A 16 -17.59 42.46 -67.30
CA MET A 16 -17.83 43.91 -67.18
C MET A 16 -17.15 44.50 -65.93
N ALA A 17 -17.15 43.77 -64.81
CA ALA A 17 -16.43 44.15 -63.60
C ALA A 17 -14.91 44.12 -63.78
N VAL A 18 -14.38 43.14 -64.50
CA VAL A 18 -12.94 43.08 -64.85
C VAL A 18 -12.59 44.21 -65.82
N MET A 19 -13.42 44.52 -66.81
CA MET A 19 -13.20 45.64 -67.72
C MET A 19 -13.28 47.01 -67.03
N THR A 20 -14.23 47.23 -66.11
CA THR A 20 -14.29 48.48 -65.35
C THR A 20 -13.13 48.61 -64.36
N LYS A 21 -12.67 47.50 -63.77
CA LYS A 21 -11.48 47.51 -62.91
C LYS A 21 -10.19 47.73 -63.71
N ALA A 22 -10.10 47.18 -64.92
CA ALA A 22 -8.99 47.41 -65.83
C ALA A 22 -9.00 48.86 -66.39
N MET A 23 -10.16 49.40 -66.77
CA MET A 23 -10.31 50.80 -67.17
C MET A 23 -10.07 51.77 -66.01
N GLY A 24 -10.47 51.42 -64.79
CA GLY A 24 -10.18 52.20 -63.59
C GLY A 24 -8.69 52.22 -63.27
N ALA A 25 -8.01 51.07 -63.35
CA ALA A 25 -6.56 51.00 -63.22
C ALA A 25 -5.83 51.76 -64.34
N PHE A 26 -6.35 51.72 -65.57
CA PHE A 26 -5.82 52.46 -66.71
C PHE A 26 -6.01 53.97 -66.55
N LEU A 27 -7.17 54.43 -66.05
CA LEU A 27 -7.43 55.84 -65.74
C LEU A 27 -6.55 56.35 -64.60
N ILE A 28 -6.33 55.54 -63.55
CA ILE A 28 -5.41 55.91 -62.46
C ILE A 28 -3.98 55.97 -62.99
N LEU A 29 -3.53 54.99 -63.79
CA LEU A 29 -2.21 55.04 -64.44
C LEU A 29 -2.08 56.24 -65.39
N MET A 30 -3.12 56.59 -66.13
CA MET A 30 -3.09 57.71 -67.06
C MET A 30 -3.11 59.06 -66.32
N VAL A 31 -3.82 59.17 -65.20
CA VAL A 31 -3.82 60.37 -64.33
C VAL A 31 -2.47 60.53 -63.62
N PHE A 32 -1.86 59.44 -63.14
CA PHE A 32 -0.49 59.47 -62.62
C PHE A 32 0.52 59.79 -63.73
N ALA A 33 0.39 59.22 -64.93
CA ALA A 33 1.28 59.49 -66.05
C ALA A 33 1.15 60.93 -66.58
N MET A 34 -0.03 61.57 -66.49
CA MET A 34 -0.19 62.98 -66.85
C MET A 34 0.56 63.94 -65.93
N GLN A 35 0.78 63.59 -64.66
CA GLN A 35 1.61 64.41 -63.76
C GLN A 35 3.11 64.34 -64.11
N TYR A 36 3.53 63.34 -64.89
CA TYR A 36 4.90 63.17 -65.41
C TYR A 36 5.03 63.52 -66.90
N TYR A 37 4.05 64.21 -67.49
CA TYR A 37 4.17 64.72 -68.84
C TYR A 37 5.17 65.90 -68.87
N ILE A 38 6.45 65.57 -69.00
CA ILE A 38 7.49 66.54 -69.34
C ILE A 38 7.35 66.79 -70.84
N PRO A 39 6.96 67.99 -71.30
CA PRO A 39 7.02 68.30 -72.72
C PRO A 39 8.49 68.20 -73.14
N ASP A 40 8.78 67.18 -73.92
CA ASP A 40 10.10 66.86 -74.45
C ASP A 40 10.49 67.93 -75.47
N PHE A 41 10.95 69.09 -75.00
CA PHE A 41 11.77 69.96 -75.82
C PHE A 41 13.13 69.28 -75.87
N THR A 42 13.32 68.43 -76.88
CA THR A 42 14.63 67.82 -77.13
C THR A 42 15.68 68.93 -77.09
N ALA A 43 16.84 68.66 -76.48
CA ALA A 43 17.94 69.63 -76.45
C ALA A 43 18.25 70.16 -77.86
N GLU A 44 17.92 69.40 -78.90
CA GLU A 44 17.93 69.79 -80.32
C GLU A 44 16.99 70.95 -80.67
N GLN A 45 15.76 71.05 -80.15
CA GLN A 45 14.86 72.17 -80.43
C GLN A 45 15.32 73.47 -79.76
N ILE A 46 15.83 73.39 -78.53
CA ILE A 46 16.40 74.55 -77.83
C ILE A 46 17.71 74.97 -78.50
N ALA A 47 18.58 74.01 -78.85
CA ALA A 47 19.79 74.28 -79.61
C ALA A 47 19.48 74.84 -81.00
N ALA A 48 18.39 74.42 -81.66
CA ALA A 48 17.99 74.95 -82.97
C ALA A 48 17.46 76.39 -82.90
N ILE A 49 16.74 76.76 -81.84
CA ILE A 49 16.26 78.14 -81.63
C ILE A 49 17.42 79.06 -81.26
N VAL A 50 18.31 78.62 -80.35
CA VAL A 50 19.51 79.38 -79.95
C VAL A 50 20.52 79.48 -81.11
N ASN A 51 20.74 78.42 -81.90
CA ASN A 51 21.60 78.50 -83.08
C ASN A 51 21.00 79.35 -84.20
N ARG A 52 19.66 79.39 -84.36
CA ARG A 52 19.02 80.30 -85.32
C ARG A 52 19.12 81.76 -84.88
N SER A 53 18.92 82.06 -83.60
CA SER A 53 19.01 83.44 -83.10
C SER A 53 20.46 83.95 -83.13
N ILE A 54 21.43 83.14 -82.70
CA ILE A 54 22.88 83.47 -82.76
C ILE A 54 23.36 83.53 -84.22
N GLY A 55 22.88 82.63 -85.09
CA GLY A 55 23.20 82.62 -86.52
C GLY A 55 22.68 83.85 -87.27
N SER A 56 21.46 84.31 -86.94
CA SER A 56 20.90 85.58 -87.45
C SER A 56 21.72 86.76 -86.95
N VAL A 57 21.99 86.87 -85.65
CA VAL A 57 22.74 87.99 -85.08
C VAL A 57 24.18 88.05 -85.60
N ARG A 58 24.86 86.91 -85.78
CA ARG A 58 26.20 86.86 -86.40
C ARG A 58 26.18 87.33 -87.85
N LYS A 59 25.14 86.99 -88.61
CA LYS A 59 25.02 87.36 -90.02
C LYS A 59 24.72 88.86 -90.17
N ASP A 60 23.85 89.40 -89.32
CA ASP A 60 23.51 90.82 -89.28
C ASP A 60 24.71 91.66 -88.80
N LEU A 61 25.45 91.19 -87.79
CA LEU A 61 26.67 91.84 -87.28
C LEU A 61 27.83 91.79 -88.30
N ALA A 62 28.01 90.67 -89.01
CA ALA A 62 29.01 90.57 -90.07
C ALA A 62 28.69 91.51 -91.25
N GLY A 63 27.40 91.64 -91.62
CA GLY A 63 26.95 92.59 -92.63
C GLY A 63 27.09 94.06 -92.22
N ALA A 64 26.97 94.37 -90.93
CA ALA A 64 27.24 95.71 -90.39
C ALA A 64 28.75 96.04 -90.39
N VAL A 65 29.60 95.10 -89.97
CA VAL A 65 31.07 95.27 -89.95
C VAL A 65 31.67 95.43 -91.35
N ASP A 66 31.13 94.73 -92.35
CA ASP A 66 31.61 94.82 -93.74
C ASP A 66 31.23 96.15 -94.42
N ARG A 67 30.13 96.78 -93.97
CA ARG A 67 29.71 98.13 -94.36
C ARG A 67 30.59 99.21 -93.71
N ILE A 68 31.02 99.01 -92.46
CA ILE A 68 31.98 99.90 -91.75
C ILE A 68 33.34 99.99 -92.44
N LYS A 69 33.80 98.90 -93.08
CA LYS A 69 35.06 98.90 -93.83
C LYS A 69 35.05 99.70 -95.14
N LYS A 70 33.88 100.04 -95.71
CA LYS A 70 33.77 100.68 -97.04
C LYS A 70 33.78 102.22 -97.02
N GLY A 71 33.80 102.85 -95.84
CA GLY A 71 34.35 104.22 -95.68
C GLY A 71 33.49 105.41 -96.10
N ASP A 72 32.31 105.25 -96.69
CA ASP A 72 31.38 106.36 -96.95
C ASP A 72 30.08 106.14 -96.18
N PHE A 73 29.92 106.83 -95.05
CA PHE A 73 28.67 106.84 -94.31
C PHE A 73 27.93 108.14 -94.57
N THR A 74 26.78 108.03 -95.21
CA THR A 74 25.80 109.12 -95.21
C THR A 74 25.02 109.10 -93.90
N LYS A 75 24.40 110.23 -93.53
CA LYS A 75 23.62 110.35 -92.29
C LYS A 75 22.49 109.31 -92.18
N GLN A 76 21.93 108.86 -93.33
CA GLN A 76 20.91 107.82 -93.39
C GLN A 76 21.42 106.42 -93.00
N ASP A 77 22.68 106.10 -93.30
CA ASP A 77 23.26 104.79 -92.99
C ASP A 77 23.52 104.62 -91.49
N LEU A 78 23.91 105.71 -90.81
CA LEU A 78 24.02 105.74 -89.34
C LEU A 78 22.66 105.52 -88.66
N GLU A 79 21.59 106.12 -89.18
CA GLU A 79 20.23 105.90 -88.68
C GLU A 79 19.74 104.45 -88.90
N ALA A 80 20.14 103.81 -90.01
CA ALA A 80 19.80 102.41 -90.28
C ALA A 80 20.57 101.44 -89.36
N LEU A 81 21.87 101.67 -89.15
CA LEU A 81 22.69 100.92 -88.19
C LEU A 81 22.18 101.07 -86.76
N GLN A 82 21.75 102.27 -86.36
CA GLN A 82 21.15 102.50 -85.05
C GLN A 82 19.88 101.66 -84.86
N ARG A 83 19.00 101.57 -85.87
CA ARG A 83 17.83 100.70 -85.84
C ARG A 83 18.19 99.21 -85.79
N GLU A 84 19.21 98.76 -86.53
CA GLU A 84 19.68 97.37 -86.48
C GLU A 84 20.20 97.01 -85.08
N ILE A 85 20.92 97.92 -84.42
CA ILE A 85 21.40 97.75 -83.03
C ILE A 85 20.23 97.70 -82.05
N GLU A 86 19.23 98.57 -82.19
CA GLU A 86 18.02 98.55 -81.36
C GLU A 86 17.25 97.22 -81.49
N VAL A 87 17.13 96.69 -82.71
CA VAL A 87 16.51 95.37 -82.96
C VAL A 87 17.34 94.23 -82.35
N ALA A 88 18.67 94.29 -82.45
CA ALA A 88 19.55 93.29 -81.87
C ALA A 88 19.50 93.30 -80.34
N LEU A 89 19.45 94.48 -79.72
CA LEU A 89 19.27 94.64 -78.27
C LEU A 89 17.92 94.12 -77.81
N ALA A 90 16.84 94.37 -78.57
CA ALA A 90 15.52 93.82 -78.27
C ALA A 90 15.52 92.27 -78.34
N LYS A 91 16.18 91.68 -79.35
CA LYS A 91 16.34 90.22 -79.46
C LYS A 91 17.18 89.63 -78.32
N LEU A 92 18.24 90.32 -77.89
CA LEU A 92 19.08 89.89 -76.77
C LEU A 92 18.28 89.91 -75.46
N SER A 93 17.56 91.00 -75.20
CA SER A 93 16.69 91.12 -74.02
C SER A 93 15.60 90.04 -74.00
N GLN A 94 15.02 89.71 -75.15
CA GLN A 94 14.07 88.61 -75.27
C GLN A 94 14.72 87.25 -74.96
N ALA A 95 15.94 86.99 -75.46
CA ALA A 95 16.67 85.76 -75.20
C ALA A 95 17.07 85.62 -73.72
N GLU A 96 17.46 86.71 -73.05
CA GLU A 96 17.74 86.74 -71.61
C GLU A 96 16.48 86.42 -70.79
N SER A 97 15.33 86.98 -71.18
CA SER A 97 14.04 86.65 -70.57
C SER A 97 13.68 85.17 -70.76
N ASP A 98 13.92 84.61 -71.94
CA ASP A 98 13.66 83.19 -72.23
C ASP A 98 14.61 82.26 -71.45
N ILE A 99 15.90 82.62 -71.32
CA ILE A 99 16.86 81.88 -70.48
C ILE A 99 16.41 81.88 -69.02
N THR A 100 16.01 83.04 -68.48
CA THR A 100 15.52 83.17 -67.11
C THR A 100 14.29 82.30 -66.87
N ARG A 101 13.37 82.26 -67.84
CA ARG A 101 12.17 81.41 -67.82
C ARG A 101 12.52 79.93 -67.86
N LEU A 102 13.50 79.52 -68.69
CA LEU A 102 13.96 78.15 -68.79
C LEU A 102 14.69 77.70 -67.51
N GLN A 103 15.52 78.55 -66.91
CA GLN A 103 16.16 78.28 -65.62
C GLN A 103 15.13 78.06 -64.52
N THR A 104 14.12 78.95 -64.41
CA THR A 104 13.04 78.79 -63.44
C THR A 104 12.29 77.47 -63.62
N ARG A 105 12.04 77.05 -64.87
CA ARG A 105 11.40 75.76 -65.16
C ARG A 105 12.30 74.57 -64.83
N LEU A 106 13.59 74.66 -65.13
CA LEU A 106 14.56 73.61 -64.79
C LEU A 106 14.63 73.43 -63.27
N ASP A 107 14.69 74.52 -62.51
CA ASP A 107 14.69 74.48 -61.04
C ASP A 107 13.40 73.84 -60.49
N GLN A 108 12.24 74.16 -61.09
CA GLN A 108 10.97 73.53 -60.75
C GLN A 108 10.99 72.02 -61.03
N SER A 109 11.47 71.60 -62.20
CA SER A 109 11.57 70.18 -62.57
C SER A 109 12.55 69.43 -61.68
N VAL A 110 13.70 70.01 -61.34
CA VAL A 110 14.67 69.41 -60.39
C VAL A 110 14.05 69.27 -59.00
N SER A 111 13.28 70.27 -58.54
CA SER A 111 12.57 70.18 -57.27
C SER A 111 11.49 69.10 -57.27
N GLN A 112 10.78 68.90 -58.39
CA GLN A 112 9.79 67.83 -58.53
C GLN A 112 10.46 66.45 -58.53
N LEU A 113 11.56 66.29 -59.27
CA LEU A 113 12.32 65.05 -59.33
C LEU A 113 12.78 64.63 -57.92
N ARG A 114 13.34 65.55 -57.14
CA ARG A 114 13.76 65.28 -55.74
C ARG A 114 12.60 64.84 -54.84
N ARG A 115 11.41 65.41 -55.01
CA ARG A 115 10.22 64.99 -54.24
C ARG A 115 9.81 63.57 -54.59
N VAL A 116 9.78 63.25 -55.88
CA VAL A 116 9.42 61.92 -56.39
C VAL A 116 10.43 60.87 -55.96
N GLU A 117 11.72 61.19 -56.00
CA GLU A 117 12.78 60.30 -55.47
C GLU A 117 12.61 60.05 -53.97
N GLY A 118 12.26 61.08 -53.20
CA GLY A 118 11.96 60.95 -51.77
C GLY A 118 10.73 60.07 -51.49
N GLU A 119 9.65 60.25 -52.25
CA GLU A 119 8.44 59.42 -52.14
C GLU A 119 8.71 57.97 -52.53
N ARG A 120 9.48 57.75 -53.61
CA ARG A 120 9.89 56.42 -54.04
C ARG A 120 10.69 55.71 -52.94
N ALA A 121 11.67 56.37 -52.35
CA ALA A 121 12.47 55.79 -51.26
C ALA A 121 11.61 55.42 -50.04
N ARG A 122 10.62 56.27 -49.68
CA ARG A 122 9.68 55.98 -48.60
C ARG A 122 8.82 54.76 -48.88
N LEU A 123 8.25 54.69 -50.09
CA LEU A 123 7.41 53.56 -50.51
C LEU A 123 8.21 52.25 -50.61
N GLU A 124 9.47 52.31 -51.05
CA GLU A 124 10.35 51.14 -51.06
C GLU A 124 10.64 50.62 -49.63
N ALA A 125 10.82 51.52 -48.66
CA ALA A 125 10.99 51.16 -47.25
C ALA A 125 9.70 50.54 -46.66
N GLU A 126 8.54 51.16 -46.85
CA GLU A 126 7.24 50.63 -46.41
C GLU A 126 6.97 49.25 -47.04
N ALA A 127 7.30 49.05 -48.31
CA ALA A 127 7.15 47.77 -48.99
C ALA A 127 8.08 46.68 -48.43
N GLN A 128 9.28 47.04 -47.99
CA GLN A 128 10.18 46.09 -47.32
C GLN A 128 9.67 45.71 -45.92
N GLU A 129 9.18 46.67 -45.15
CA GLU A 129 8.61 46.43 -43.82
C GLU A 129 7.38 45.52 -43.91
N LEU A 130 6.46 45.80 -44.83
CA LEU A 130 5.28 44.95 -45.07
C LEU A 130 5.67 43.54 -45.54
N LYS A 131 6.71 43.39 -46.37
CA LYS A 131 7.21 42.06 -46.76
C LYS A 131 7.77 41.30 -45.56
N ALA A 132 8.50 41.97 -44.67
CA ALA A 132 9.03 41.36 -43.46
C ALA A 132 7.89 40.90 -42.53
N GLU A 133 6.86 41.73 -42.35
CA GLU A 133 5.71 41.38 -41.51
C GLU A 133 4.89 40.23 -42.11
N ILE A 134 4.67 40.23 -43.43
CA ILE A 134 4.03 39.10 -44.13
C ILE A 134 4.86 37.82 -43.96
N ALA A 135 6.18 37.89 -44.06
CA ALA A 135 7.05 36.74 -43.85
C ALA A 135 6.95 36.22 -42.40
N ARG A 136 6.85 37.13 -41.43
CA ARG A 136 6.68 36.80 -40.01
C ARG A 136 5.34 36.12 -39.73
N LEU A 137 4.25 36.65 -40.28
CA LEU A 137 2.91 36.08 -40.17
C LEU A 137 2.79 34.74 -40.91
N ARG A 138 3.49 34.55 -42.04
CA ARG A 138 3.56 33.24 -42.73
C ARG A 138 4.38 32.20 -41.97
N ALA A 139 5.38 32.64 -41.20
CA ALA A 139 6.16 31.76 -40.33
C ALA A 139 5.43 31.39 -39.03
N PHE A 140 4.33 32.08 -38.70
CA PHE A 140 3.45 31.68 -37.61
C PHE A 140 2.74 30.38 -37.97
N ASP A 141 2.96 29.35 -37.16
CA ASP A 141 2.44 28.01 -37.40
C ASP A 141 1.26 27.74 -36.44
N PRO A 142 0.01 27.92 -36.89
CA PRO A 142 -1.16 27.65 -36.06
C PRO A 142 -1.27 26.17 -35.66
N ALA A 143 -0.62 25.24 -36.39
CA ALA A 143 -0.61 23.84 -36.01
C ALA A 143 0.18 23.60 -34.72
N LYS A 144 1.23 24.37 -34.44
CA LYS A 144 1.97 24.29 -33.17
C LYS A 144 1.14 24.77 -31.99
N MET A 145 0.36 25.84 -32.15
CA MET A 145 -0.57 26.28 -31.11
C MET A 145 -1.71 25.28 -30.91
N GLN A 146 -2.27 24.74 -31.99
CA GLN A 146 -3.31 23.72 -31.92
C GLN A 146 -2.80 22.45 -31.20
N ALA A 147 -1.59 21.99 -31.53
CA ALA A 147 -0.96 20.86 -30.84
C ALA A 147 -0.71 21.16 -29.34
N ALA A 148 -0.33 22.40 -28.99
CA ALA A 148 -0.17 22.80 -27.60
C ALA A 148 -1.51 22.82 -26.84
N ILE A 149 -2.58 23.30 -27.49
CA ILE A 149 -3.94 23.28 -26.94
C ILE A 149 -4.42 21.84 -26.73
N GLU A 150 -4.22 20.95 -27.69
CA GLU A 150 -4.57 19.53 -27.58
C GLU A 150 -3.80 18.85 -26.46
N ARG A 151 -2.49 19.13 -26.34
CA ARG A 151 -1.65 18.63 -25.24
C ARG A 151 -2.15 19.10 -23.88
N LEU A 152 -2.41 20.40 -23.72
CA LEU A 152 -2.93 20.98 -22.47
C LEU A 152 -4.33 20.47 -22.13
N THR A 153 -5.16 20.21 -23.15
CA THR A 153 -6.50 19.62 -22.97
C THR A 153 -6.40 18.18 -22.47
N GLY A 154 -5.46 17.40 -23.01
CA GLY A 154 -5.13 16.06 -22.49
C GLY A 154 -4.65 16.11 -21.04
N GLU A 155 -3.68 16.96 -20.72
CA GLU A 155 -3.16 17.13 -19.35
C GLU A 155 -4.26 17.54 -18.36
N LEU A 156 -5.18 18.43 -18.76
CA LEU A 156 -6.31 18.83 -17.92
C LEU A 156 -7.28 17.66 -17.68
N SER A 157 -7.57 16.84 -18.69
CA SER A 157 -8.43 15.66 -18.54
C SER A 157 -7.82 14.64 -17.58
N ASP A 158 -6.51 14.39 -17.69
CA ASP A 158 -5.81 13.47 -16.79
C ASP A 158 -5.85 13.98 -15.35
N LYS A 159 -5.62 15.29 -15.15
CA LYS A 159 -5.68 15.90 -13.82
C LYS A 159 -7.09 15.89 -13.23
N LEU A 160 -8.13 16.06 -14.04
CA LEU A 160 -9.52 15.92 -13.57
C LEU A 160 -9.84 14.49 -13.14
N ALA A 161 -9.35 13.48 -13.87
CA ALA A 161 -9.51 12.08 -13.47
C ALA A 161 -8.78 11.77 -12.15
N GLU A 162 -7.57 12.32 -11.96
CA GLU A 162 -6.80 12.19 -10.72
C GLU A 162 -7.53 12.83 -9.53
N VAL A 163 -8.08 14.04 -9.70
CA VAL A 163 -8.88 14.72 -8.67
C VAL A 163 -10.11 13.91 -8.30
N GLU A 164 -10.81 13.30 -9.27
CA GLU A 164 -11.99 12.48 -9.00
C GLU A 164 -11.61 11.17 -8.28
N ALA A 165 -10.48 10.55 -8.64
CA ALA A 165 -9.94 9.41 -7.91
C ALA A 165 -9.60 9.77 -6.46
N LEU A 166 -8.94 10.91 -6.24
CA LEU A 166 -8.60 11.42 -4.91
C LEU A 166 -9.84 11.78 -4.09
N LYS A 167 -10.86 12.37 -4.68
CA LYS A 167 -12.15 12.62 -4.01
C LYS A 167 -12.81 11.32 -3.57
N ASN A 168 -12.81 10.30 -4.41
CA ASN A 168 -13.35 8.99 -4.06
C ASN A 168 -12.55 8.33 -2.93
N GLN A 169 -11.22 8.46 -2.94
CA GLN A 169 -10.37 8.00 -1.82
C GLN A 169 -10.65 8.77 -0.54
N LEU A 170 -10.75 10.10 -0.60
CA LEU A 170 -11.07 10.94 0.55
C LEU A 170 -12.45 10.60 1.11
N HIS A 171 -13.45 10.38 0.26
CA HIS A 171 -14.78 10.00 0.71
C HIS A 171 -14.79 8.65 1.44
N LYS A 172 -14.07 7.65 0.91
CA LYS A 172 -13.85 6.37 1.59
C LYS A 172 -13.17 6.54 2.96
N LEU A 173 -12.20 7.45 3.07
CA LEU A 173 -11.46 7.71 4.31
C LEU A 173 -12.21 8.62 5.30
N SER A 174 -13.11 9.48 4.82
CA SER A 174 -13.83 10.46 5.65
C SER A 174 -14.74 9.82 6.71
N GLY A 175 -15.14 8.56 6.50
CA GLY A 175 -15.88 7.77 7.47
C GLY A 175 -15.00 6.83 8.31
N ALA A 176 -13.68 6.82 8.12
CA ALA A 176 -12.79 5.94 8.87
C ALA A 176 -12.70 6.39 10.33
N ARG A 177 -12.74 5.43 11.26
CA ARG A 177 -12.71 5.70 12.70
C ARG A 177 -11.64 4.87 13.38
N ALA A 178 -11.16 5.35 14.52
CA ALA A 178 -10.32 4.55 15.39
C ALA A 178 -11.21 3.59 16.18
N LEU A 179 -10.82 2.32 16.26
CA LEU A 179 -11.47 1.28 17.07
C LEU A 179 -10.47 0.77 18.09
N SER A 180 -10.81 0.85 19.37
CA SER A 180 -10.04 0.32 20.48
C SER A 180 -10.79 -0.82 21.14
N ILE A 181 -10.11 -1.96 21.33
CA ILE A 181 -10.61 -3.09 22.09
C ILE A 181 -9.64 -3.35 23.23
N HIS A 182 -10.12 -3.18 24.44
CA HIS A 182 -9.38 -3.43 25.66
C HIS A 182 -9.86 -4.73 26.29
N MET A 183 -8.94 -5.62 26.61
CA MET A 183 -9.18 -6.86 27.30
C MET A 183 -8.47 -6.78 28.65
N GLN A 184 -9.15 -7.18 29.72
CA GLN A 184 -8.59 -7.26 31.07
C GLN A 184 -8.98 -8.57 31.72
N TYR A 185 -8.06 -9.17 32.46
CA TYR A 185 -8.37 -10.29 33.35
C TYR A 185 -7.52 -10.23 34.60
N GLN A 186 -8.05 -10.78 35.69
CA GLN A 186 -7.44 -10.70 37.01
C GLN A 186 -7.43 -12.08 37.68
N ASN A 187 -6.35 -12.35 38.42
CA ASN A 187 -6.23 -13.54 39.28
C ASN A 187 -6.39 -14.89 38.53
N CYS A 188 -5.98 -14.96 37.27
CA CYS A 188 -6.06 -16.18 36.46
C CYS A 188 -4.79 -17.05 36.51
N GLY A 189 -4.01 -16.93 37.59
CA GLY A 189 -2.77 -17.68 37.74
C GLY A 189 -1.80 -17.41 36.60
N ASP A 190 -1.26 -18.45 35.98
CA ASP A 190 -0.33 -18.32 34.86
C ASP A 190 -1.02 -18.28 33.50
N GLU A 191 -2.35 -18.27 33.45
CA GLU A 191 -3.12 -18.25 32.19
C GLU A 191 -2.74 -17.05 31.32
N ILE A 192 -2.27 -17.32 30.10
CA ILE A 192 -2.00 -16.32 29.08
C ILE A 192 -3.12 -16.36 28.05
N ILE A 193 -4.05 -15.43 28.20
CA ILE A 193 -5.16 -15.23 27.26
C ILE A 193 -4.78 -14.13 26.30
N ALA A 194 -4.86 -14.36 25.00
CA ALA A 194 -4.60 -13.37 23.96
C ALA A 194 -5.91 -12.83 23.35
N LEU A 195 -5.96 -11.52 23.17
CA LEU A 195 -7.00 -10.85 22.40
C LEU A 195 -6.72 -11.01 20.90
N ALA A 196 -7.70 -11.52 20.17
CA ALA A 196 -7.62 -11.65 18.72
C ALA A 196 -8.87 -11.04 18.04
N VAL A 197 -8.64 -10.45 16.88
CA VAL A 197 -9.66 -9.73 16.12
C VAL A 197 -9.57 -10.13 14.66
N ALA A 198 -10.67 -10.64 14.12
CA ALA A 198 -10.80 -10.92 12.70
C ALA A 198 -11.68 -9.86 12.05
N ARG A 199 -11.28 -9.41 10.86
CA ARG A 199 -12.00 -8.38 10.11
C ARG A 199 -12.71 -9.00 8.91
N GLN A 200 -13.92 -8.55 8.66
CA GLN A 200 -14.62 -8.73 7.40
C GLN A 200 -14.86 -7.35 6.80
N ASP A 201 -14.39 -7.14 5.57
CA ASP A 201 -14.62 -5.88 4.86
C ASP A 201 -16.11 -5.64 4.63
N GLY A 202 -16.49 -4.36 4.65
CA GLY A 202 -17.87 -3.95 4.53
C GLY A 202 -18.61 -4.53 3.33
N ARG A 203 -19.77 -5.15 3.63
CA ARG A 203 -20.77 -5.54 2.63
C ARG A 203 -21.58 -4.30 2.24
N ASP A 204 -22.10 -4.27 1.01
CA ASP A 204 -23.16 -3.34 0.58
C ASP A 204 -24.48 -3.68 1.31
N GLY A 205 -24.55 -3.44 2.63
CA GLY A 205 -25.76 -3.41 3.47
C GLY A 205 -26.64 -4.67 3.56
N LYS A 206 -26.46 -5.70 2.73
CA LYS A 206 -27.49 -6.72 2.48
C LYS A 206 -27.43 -7.98 3.34
N SER A 207 -26.29 -8.31 3.95
CA SER A 207 -26.20 -9.52 4.77
C SER A 207 -25.79 -9.19 6.21
N THR A 208 -26.68 -9.54 7.13
CA THR A 208 -26.51 -9.41 8.58
C THR A 208 -25.81 -10.62 9.20
N SER A 209 -25.69 -11.74 8.47
CA SER A 209 -25.15 -12.98 9.04
C SER A 209 -23.63 -12.98 9.12
N LEU A 210 -23.07 -13.50 10.22
CA LEU A 210 -21.63 -13.72 10.35
C LEU A 210 -21.13 -14.90 9.49
N ILE A 211 -22.03 -15.75 9.00
CA ILE A 211 -21.70 -16.88 8.13
C ILE A 211 -21.54 -16.37 6.68
N PRO A 212 -20.40 -16.62 6.02
CA PRO A 212 -20.24 -16.39 4.58
C PRO A 212 -21.17 -17.35 3.82
N VAL A 213 -22.25 -16.82 3.24
CA VAL A 213 -23.28 -17.64 2.56
C VAL A 213 -23.05 -17.75 1.04
N ASP A 214 -22.29 -16.83 0.42
CA ASP A 214 -22.26 -16.68 -1.05
C ASP A 214 -20.84 -16.48 -1.65
N GLY A 215 -19.80 -17.12 -1.10
CA GLY A 215 -18.42 -16.88 -1.55
C GLY A 215 -17.88 -15.47 -1.22
N SER A 216 -18.60 -14.73 -0.36
CA SER A 216 -18.19 -13.43 0.19
C SER A 216 -16.85 -13.51 0.92
N THR A 217 -16.14 -12.38 1.01
CA THR A 217 -14.89 -12.26 1.78
C THR A 217 -15.08 -12.82 3.19
N ALA A 218 -14.29 -13.86 3.49
CA ALA A 218 -14.25 -14.45 4.81
C ALA A 218 -13.66 -13.46 5.82
N TYR A 219 -13.93 -13.69 7.09
CA TYR A 219 -13.20 -13.03 8.16
C TYR A 219 -11.71 -13.33 8.00
N THR A 220 -10.88 -12.30 7.97
CA THR A 220 -9.43 -12.44 7.85
C THR A 220 -8.68 -11.42 8.71
N PRO A 221 -7.55 -11.82 9.32
CA PRO A 221 -7.17 -13.19 9.60
C PRO A 221 -8.07 -13.81 10.69
N VAL A 222 -8.55 -15.03 10.47
CA VAL A 222 -9.10 -15.91 11.53
C VAL A 222 -7.99 -16.91 11.85
N GLY A 223 -7.47 -16.91 13.07
CA GLY A 223 -6.34 -17.74 13.43
C GLY A 223 -6.35 -18.17 14.89
N ARG A 224 -5.79 -19.34 15.16
CA ARG A 224 -5.70 -19.94 16.51
C ARG A 224 -4.55 -19.39 17.36
N SER A 225 -3.87 -18.33 16.92
CA SER A 225 -2.56 -17.88 17.41
C SER A 225 -2.59 -16.37 17.71
N PHE A 226 -1.52 -15.83 18.29
CA PHE A 226 -1.27 -14.39 18.31
C PHE A 226 -1.06 -13.93 16.86
N THR A 227 -2.15 -13.54 16.21
CA THR A 227 -2.11 -13.15 14.80
C THR A 227 -1.37 -11.84 14.67
N PRO A 228 -0.43 -11.72 13.72
CA PRO A 228 0.10 -10.43 13.32
C PRO A 228 -1.07 -9.49 13.03
N THR A 229 -1.01 -8.31 13.62
CA THR A 229 -1.96 -7.24 13.39
C THR A 229 -2.05 -6.94 11.89
N PRO A 230 -3.26 -6.88 11.29
CA PRO A 230 -3.42 -6.31 9.95
C PRO A 230 -2.75 -4.94 9.85
N GLU A 231 -2.32 -4.53 8.66
CA GLU A 231 -1.70 -3.21 8.46
C GLU A 231 -2.56 -2.08 9.05
N GLY A 232 -1.92 -1.16 9.76
CA GLY A 232 -2.63 -0.06 10.45
C GLY A 232 -3.33 -0.48 11.75
N THR A 233 -2.94 -1.60 12.36
CA THR A 233 -3.42 -2.00 13.69
C THR A 233 -2.25 -2.27 14.65
N ASN A 234 -2.45 -1.98 15.94
CA ASN A 234 -1.45 -2.16 16.99
C ASN A 234 -2.04 -3.02 18.12
N THR A 235 -1.22 -3.89 18.70
CA THR A 235 -1.56 -4.62 19.93
C THR A 235 -0.56 -4.28 21.01
N TYR A 236 -1.05 -3.92 22.18
CA TYR A 236 -0.27 -3.65 23.38
C TYR A 236 -0.63 -4.69 24.43
N PHE A 237 0.38 -5.26 25.09
CA PHE A 237 0.22 -6.10 26.26
C PHE A 237 0.81 -5.36 27.45
N THR A 238 0.04 -5.21 28.52
CA THR A 238 0.50 -4.60 29.76
C THR A 238 0.14 -5.53 30.90
N PHE A 239 1.11 -5.74 31.80
CA PHE A 239 0.87 -6.37 33.08
C PHE A 239 0.90 -5.28 34.13
N LEU A 240 -0.22 -5.11 34.83
CA LEU A 240 -0.36 -4.20 35.95
C LEU A 240 -0.57 -5.03 37.20
N ALA A 241 0.25 -4.81 38.20
CA ALA A 241 0.10 -5.52 39.44
C ALA A 241 0.03 -4.55 40.60
N ASP A 242 -1.08 -4.64 41.32
CA ASP A 242 -1.40 -3.76 42.41
C ASP A 242 -1.45 -4.58 43.72
N PRO A 243 -0.80 -4.13 44.81
CA PRO A 243 -0.83 -4.83 46.08
C PRO A 243 -2.23 -5.03 46.68
N VAL A 244 -3.19 -4.17 46.32
CA VAL A 244 -4.58 -4.12 46.81
C VAL A 244 -5.55 -4.81 45.85
N TYR A 245 -5.42 -4.56 44.55
CA TYR A 245 -6.35 -5.08 43.52
C TYR A 245 -5.92 -6.41 42.89
N GLY A 246 -4.72 -6.89 43.21
CA GLY A 246 -4.18 -8.14 42.70
C GLY A 246 -3.46 -7.95 41.36
N GLU A 247 -3.34 -9.05 40.63
CA GLU A 247 -2.66 -9.06 39.34
C GLU A 247 -3.66 -8.89 38.22
N GLU A 248 -3.47 -7.84 37.42
CA GLU A 248 -4.26 -7.55 36.24
C GLU A 248 -3.38 -7.67 35.00
N VAL A 249 -3.83 -8.48 34.06
CA VAL A 249 -3.28 -8.48 32.71
C VAL A 249 -4.24 -7.71 31.83
N SER A 250 -3.71 -6.74 31.08
CA SER A 250 -4.46 -5.98 30.10
C SER A 250 -3.85 -6.09 28.71
N GLN A 251 -4.70 -6.15 27.70
CA GLN A 251 -4.31 -6.09 26.29
C GLN A 251 -5.18 -5.09 25.56
N VAL A 252 -4.56 -4.24 24.76
CA VAL A 252 -5.27 -3.26 23.93
C VAL A 252 -4.97 -3.57 22.49
N TRP A 253 -6.02 -3.79 21.70
CA TRP A 253 -5.96 -3.85 20.25
C TRP A 253 -6.54 -2.56 19.68
N LEU A 254 -5.82 -1.91 18.78
CA LEU A 254 -6.21 -0.67 18.12
C LEU A 254 -6.24 -0.87 16.62
N ALA A 255 -7.35 -0.53 15.97
CA ALA A 255 -7.37 -0.22 14.55
C ALA A 255 -7.39 1.29 14.33
N HIS A 256 -6.37 1.80 13.64
CA HIS A 256 -6.26 3.22 13.31
C HIS A 256 -7.26 3.65 12.23
N ARG A 257 -7.72 2.70 11.42
CA ARG A 257 -8.68 2.94 10.33
C ARG A 257 -9.67 1.79 10.21
N ALA A 258 -10.85 1.98 10.81
CA ALA A 258 -12.00 1.11 10.67
C ALA A 258 -13.03 1.78 9.74
N LEU A 259 -13.35 1.17 8.60
CA LEU A 259 -14.20 1.80 7.57
C LEU A 259 -15.68 1.49 7.82
N PRO A 260 -16.61 2.39 7.47
CA PRO A 260 -18.04 2.11 7.54
C PRO A 260 -18.37 0.87 6.71
N GLY A 261 -19.14 -0.05 7.31
CA GLY A 261 -19.47 -1.36 6.76
C GLY A 261 -18.62 -2.49 7.35
N ASP A 262 -17.36 -2.22 7.72
CA ASP A 262 -16.46 -3.24 8.26
C ASP A 262 -17.06 -3.89 9.50
N THR A 263 -16.92 -5.22 9.59
CA THR A 263 -17.34 -6.00 10.74
C THR A 263 -16.13 -6.65 11.40
N TYR A 264 -15.97 -6.44 12.70
CA TYR A 264 -14.89 -6.99 13.50
C TYR A 264 -15.44 -8.06 14.44
N ALA A 265 -14.95 -9.28 14.29
CA ALA A 265 -15.23 -10.39 15.18
C ALA A 265 -14.12 -10.52 16.21
N ILE A 266 -14.48 -10.43 17.49
CA ILE A 266 -13.57 -10.39 18.63
C ILE A 266 -13.64 -11.72 19.33
N TYR A 267 -12.48 -12.32 19.57
CA TYR A 267 -12.37 -13.62 20.21
C TYR A 267 -11.12 -13.70 21.07
N LEU A 268 -11.14 -14.63 22.01
CA LEU A 268 -10.11 -14.85 23.00
C LEU A 268 -9.44 -16.20 22.76
N ASN A 269 -8.12 -16.26 22.92
CA ASN A 269 -7.32 -17.46 22.76
C ASN A 269 -6.55 -17.77 24.04
N ASP A 270 -6.76 -18.91 24.66
CA ASP A 270 -5.91 -19.45 25.72
C ASP A 270 -4.67 -20.07 25.09
N LEU A 271 -3.53 -19.38 25.22
CA LEU A 271 -2.27 -19.81 24.60
C LEU A 271 -1.61 -20.96 25.36
N ASN A 272 -1.90 -21.12 26.65
CA ASN A 272 -1.20 -22.06 27.51
C ASN A 272 -1.65 -23.50 27.28
N ARG A 273 -2.96 -23.74 27.15
CA ARG A 273 -3.50 -25.09 26.97
C ARG A 273 -3.09 -25.72 25.64
N ALA A 274 -2.84 -24.92 24.62
CA ALA A 274 -2.29 -25.41 23.36
C ALA A 274 -0.95 -26.14 23.58
N MET A 275 -0.23 -25.79 24.66
CA MET A 275 1.01 -26.44 25.10
C MET A 275 0.84 -27.68 25.96
N GLU A 276 -0.28 -27.83 26.68
CA GLU A 276 -0.51 -28.93 27.60
C GLU A 276 -1.15 -30.16 26.95
N GLN A 277 -1.89 -30.01 25.84
CA GLN A 277 -2.64 -31.11 25.19
C GLN A 277 -1.79 -32.28 24.65
N ARG A 278 -0.45 -32.24 24.76
CA ARG A 278 0.44 -33.37 24.44
C ARG A 278 1.02 -34.08 25.66
N ALA A 279 0.81 -33.57 26.87
CA ALA A 279 1.26 -34.23 28.10
C ALA A 279 0.11 -35.05 28.68
N ASN A 280 0.11 -36.37 28.44
CA ASN A 280 -0.70 -37.31 29.23
C ASN A 280 -0.21 -37.27 30.68
N THR A 281 -0.71 -36.32 31.47
CA THR A 281 -0.40 -36.27 32.90
C THR A 281 -1.66 -35.97 33.68
N GLN A 282 -2.13 -36.98 34.40
CA GLN A 282 -3.02 -36.85 35.55
C GLN A 282 -2.30 -35.99 36.61
N GLY A 283 -2.42 -34.67 36.48
CA GLY A 283 -2.18 -33.71 37.55
C GLY A 283 -3.48 -33.42 38.32
N PRO A 284 -3.42 -32.85 39.53
CA PRO A 284 -4.62 -32.54 40.30
C PRO A 284 -5.58 -31.65 39.50
N SER A 285 -6.87 -31.88 39.71
CA SER A 285 -8.00 -31.44 38.89
C SER A 285 -7.89 -30.00 38.38
N ILE A 286 -7.71 -29.84 37.07
CA ILE A 286 -8.05 -28.66 36.27
C ILE A 286 -9.59 -28.61 36.08
N GLU A 287 -10.35 -29.12 37.06
CA GLU A 287 -11.80 -29.06 37.06
C GLU A 287 -12.17 -27.69 37.62
N GLU A 288 -12.62 -26.81 36.70
CA GLU A 288 -13.19 -25.46 36.94
C GLU A 288 -12.26 -24.24 37.02
N SER A 289 -11.06 -24.24 36.42
CA SER A 289 -10.34 -22.97 36.18
C SER A 289 -10.82 -22.31 34.88
N SER A 290 -11.90 -21.55 34.98
CA SER A 290 -12.25 -20.59 33.93
C SER A 290 -11.85 -19.19 34.38
N CYS A 291 -11.00 -18.53 33.62
CA CYS A 291 -10.67 -17.14 33.80
C CYS A 291 -11.79 -16.24 33.28
N ARG A 292 -12.19 -15.27 34.11
CA ARG A 292 -13.12 -14.22 33.70
C ARG A 292 -12.34 -13.08 33.05
N VAL A 293 -12.69 -12.79 31.81
CA VAL A 293 -12.10 -11.75 31.00
C VAL A 293 -13.15 -10.67 30.75
N ARG A 294 -12.78 -9.42 30.97
CA ARG A 294 -13.58 -8.25 30.60
C ARG A 294 -13.08 -7.68 29.29
N LEU A 295 -13.99 -7.43 28.36
CA LEU A 295 -13.75 -6.78 27.08
C LEU A 295 -14.48 -5.43 27.05
N SER A 296 -13.78 -4.37 26.67
CA SER A 296 -14.30 -3.03 26.46
C SER A 296 -13.98 -2.58 25.04
N ILE A 297 -14.99 -2.23 24.25
CA ILE A 297 -14.86 -1.88 22.84
C ILE A 297 -15.31 -0.43 22.65
N TYR A 298 -14.45 0.42 22.09
CA TYR A 298 -14.62 1.86 22.04
C TYR A 298 -14.23 2.47 20.68
N ASP A 299 -15.03 3.41 20.16
CA ASP A 299 -14.77 4.15 18.89
C ASP A 299 -14.72 5.68 19.04
N GLY A 300 -14.54 6.19 20.27
CA GLY A 300 -14.67 7.61 20.56
C GLY A 300 -16.06 8.03 21.04
N LYS A 301 -17.13 7.30 20.68
CA LYS A 301 -18.52 7.67 21.00
C LYS A 301 -19.27 6.57 21.75
N THR A 302 -19.16 5.34 21.30
CA THR A 302 -19.82 4.17 21.87
C THR A 302 -18.82 3.38 22.71
N ASN A 303 -19.25 2.91 23.88
CA ASN A 303 -18.50 1.96 24.70
C ASN A 303 -19.35 0.70 24.93
N LEU A 304 -18.85 -0.47 24.51
CA LEU A 304 -19.49 -1.76 24.72
C LEU A 304 -18.64 -2.59 25.68
N ASN A 305 -19.23 -3.04 26.78
CA ASN A 305 -18.58 -3.92 27.75
C ASN A 305 -19.17 -5.32 27.69
N LEU A 306 -18.32 -6.34 27.76
CA LEU A 306 -18.69 -7.75 27.77
C LEU A 306 -17.81 -8.48 28.78
N ASP A 307 -18.39 -9.34 29.59
CA ASP A 307 -17.65 -10.32 30.37
C ASP A 307 -17.71 -11.68 29.66
N GLN A 308 -16.56 -12.32 29.51
CA GLN A 308 -16.40 -13.62 28.88
C GLN A 308 -15.68 -14.57 29.83
N SER A 309 -16.05 -15.85 29.81
CA SER A 309 -15.30 -16.90 30.47
C SER A 309 -14.52 -17.70 29.44
N ILE A 310 -13.23 -17.88 29.69
CA ILE A 310 -12.30 -18.69 28.90
C ILE A 310 -11.53 -19.59 29.84
N GLY A 311 -11.16 -20.78 29.39
CA GLY A 311 -10.35 -21.68 30.18
C GLY A 311 -10.33 -23.08 29.58
N ALA A 312 -10.02 -24.05 30.41
CA ALA A 312 -9.78 -25.43 30.02
C ALA A 312 -10.81 -26.04 29.05
N THR A 313 -12.10 -25.91 29.35
CA THR A 313 -13.19 -26.50 28.55
C THR A 313 -13.56 -25.66 27.33
N ASN A 314 -13.09 -24.42 27.25
CA ASN A 314 -13.38 -23.47 26.17
C ASN A 314 -12.14 -22.61 25.84
N PRO A 315 -11.07 -23.17 25.25
CA PRO A 315 -9.78 -22.48 25.06
C PRO A 315 -9.80 -21.40 23.96
N PHE A 316 -10.88 -21.37 23.17
CA PHE A 316 -11.14 -20.32 22.20
C PHE A 316 -12.54 -19.82 22.49
N ALA A 317 -12.71 -18.54 22.80
CA ALA A 317 -14.03 -18.00 23.15
C ALA A 317 -14.38 -16.85 22.21
N PHE A 318 -15.44 -17.03 21.41
CA PHE A 318 -16.05 -15.92 20.69
C PHE A 318 -16.66 -14.92 21.69
N GLY A 319 -16.22 -13.67 21.64
CA GLY A 319 -16.75 -12.60 22.49
C GLY A 319 -17.94 -11.90 21.82
N LYS A 320 -17.66 -11.09 20.80
CA LYS A 320 -18.68 -10.28 20.12
C LYS A 320 -18.26 -9.94 18.70
N ALA A 321 -19.23 -9.76 17.81
CA ALA A 321 -19.03 -9.06 16.55
C ALA A 321 -19.58 -7.63 16.62
N VAL A 322 -18.83 -6.67 16.09
CA VAL A 322 -19.22 -5.26 16.01
C VAL A 322 -19.09 -4.78 14.57
N ARG A 323 -20.06 -3.97 14.13
CA ARG A 323 -20.06 -3.35 12.81
C ARG A 323 -19.81 -1.86 12.95
N VAL A 324 -18.92 -1.33 12.11
CA VAL A 324 -18.68 0.10 12.00
C VAL A 324 -19.75 0.69 11.10
N THR A 325 -20.48 1.68 11.60
CA THR A 325 -21.37 2.51 10.78
C THR A 325 -20.79 3.91 10.64
N GLN A 326 -21.42 4.78 9.85
CA GLN A 326 -21.00 6.19 9.76
C GLN A 326 -21.02 6.87 11.14
N ASP A 327 -22.00 6.54 11.98
CA ASP A 327 -22.28 7.28 13.22
C ASP A 327 -21.82 6.60 14.50
N ALA A 328 -21.75 5.26 14.52
CA ALA A 328 -21.42 4.49 15.72
C ALA A 328 -20.90 3.06 15.43
N LEU A 329 -20.27 2.44 16.41
CA LEU A 329 -20.22 0.98 16.50
C LEU A 329 -21.60 0.42 16.85
N VAL A 330 -22.04 -0.55 16.06
CA VAL A 330 -23.29 -1.27 16.29
C VAL A 330 -22.95 -2.74 16.59
N PRO A 331 -23.36 -3.28 17.75
CA PRO A 331 -23.18 -4.69 18.02
C PRO A 331 -23.96 -5.53 17.01
N VAL A 332 -23.32 -6.55 16.44
CA VAL A 332 -23.98 -7.49 15.56
C VAL A 332 -24.65 -8.56 16.42
N ASN A 333 -25.98 -8.66 16.34
CA ASN A 333 -26.73 -9.70 17.02
C ASN A 333 -26.35 -11.05 16.42
N THR A 334 -25.62 -11.83 17.20
CA THR A 334 -25.13 -13.15 16.80
C THR A 334 -26.05 -14.21 17.35
N SER A 335 -26.62 -15.04 16.49
CA SER A 335 -27.35 -16.24 16.92
C SER A 335 -26.39 -17.30 17.46
N SER A 336 -26.89 -18.23 18.27
CA SER A 336 -26.08 -19.33 18.81
C SER A 336 -25.46 -20.20 17.71
N SER A 337 -26.15 -20.37 16.57
CA SER A 337 -25.63 -21.11 15.42
C SER A 337 -24.48 -20.38 14.73
N GLU A 338 -24.53 -19.06 14.65
CA GLU A 338 -23.43 -18.23 14.10
C GLU A 338 -22.21 -18.22 15.01
N ALA A 339 -22.42 -18.12 16.33
CA ALA A 339 -21.34 -18.21 17.30
C ALA A 339 -20.66 -19.60 17.24
N GLN A 340 -21.45 -20.68 17.16
CA GLN A 340 -20.95 -22.04 16.98
C GLN A 340 -20.25 -22.25 15.63
N TRP A 341 -20.77 -21.64 14.56
CA TRP A 341 -20.11 -21.69 13.27
C TRP A 341 -18.75 -20.99 13.33
N PHE A 342 -18.67 -19.80 13.91
CA PHE A 342 -17.42 -19.06 14.06
C PHE A 342 -16.42 -19.84 14.92
N GLN A 343 -16.89 -20.43 16.02
CA GLN A 343 -16.10 -21.31 16.87
C GLN A 343 -15.53 -22.51 16.10
N ARG A 344 -16.34 -23.20 15.29
CA ARG A 344 -15.86 -24.31 14.45
C ARG A 344 -14.84 -23.84 13.42
N ASN A 345 -15.12 -22.73 12.76
CA ASN A 345 -14.21 -22.17 11.76
C ASN A 345 -12.86 -21.75 12.39
N LEU A 346 -12.87 -21.18 13.60
CA LEU A 346 -11.66 -20.92 14.39
C LEU A 346 -10.89 -22.22 14.70
N LEU A 347 -11.59 -23.26 15.16
CA LEU A 347 -10.98 -24.57 15.47
C LEU A 347 -10.37 -25.23 14.22
N GLU A 348 -11.00 -25.05 13.06
CA GLU A 348 -10.54 -25.57 11.76
C GLU A 348 -9.50 -24.67 11.07
N ALA A 349 -9.38 -23.41 11.47
CA ALA A 349 -8.52 -22.42 10.83
C ALA A 349 -7.04 -22.85 10.81
N PRO A 350 -6.27 -22.53 9.75
CA PRO A 350 -4.86 -22.85 9.67
C PRO A 350 -4.11 -22.22 10.85
N CYS A 351 -3.30 -23.04 11.50
CA CYS A 351 -2.60 -22.60 12.68
C CYS A 351 -1.31 -21.90 12.31
N LYS A 352 -1.23 -20.60 12.57
CA LYS A 352 0.02 -19.85 12.41
C LYS A 352 0.91 -20.09 13.65
N ALA A 353 1.70 -21.16 13.58
CA ALA A 353 2.86 -21.54 14.38
C ALA A 353 2.76 -21.54 15.93
N LEU A 354 2.33 -20.47 16.61
CA LEU A 354 2.54 -20.29 18.05
C LEU A 354 1.72 -21.23 18.96
N THR A 355 0.58 -21.74 18.50
CA THR A 355 -0.31 -22.58 19.32
C THR A 355 -0.43 -24.03 18.84
N CYS A 356 -0.02 -24.37 17.61
CA CYS A 356 -0.14 -25.75 17.11
C CYS A 356 1.15 -26.55 17.08
N ASP A 357 2.29 -25.87 17.15
CA ASP A 357 3.48 -26.50 17.69
C ASP A 357 3.87 -25.74 18.96
N PRO A 358 3.26 -26.08 20.11
CA PRO A 358 3.63 -25.46 21.37
C PRO A 358 5.10 -25.68 21.75
N ASN A 359 5.75 -26.69 21.13
CA ASN A 359 7.16 -26.94 21.32
C ASN A 359 8.04 -26.11 20.39
N SER A 360 7.48 -25.40 19.42
CA SER A 360 8.23 -24.51 18.55
C SER A 360 8.92 -23.41 19.36
N GLN A 361 10.08 -22.99 18.87
CA GLN A 361 10.87 -21.98 19.55
C GLN A 361 10.11 -20.64 19.61
N GLU A 362 9.34 -20.32 18.57
CA GLU A 362 8.53 -19.11 18.45
C GLU A 362 7.38 -19.10 19.48
N ALA A 363 6.69 -20.23 19.64
CA ALA A 363 5.64 -20.40 20.65
C ALA A 363 6.19 -20.17 22.05
N ARG A 364 7.28 -20.87 22.38
CA ARG A 364 7.95 -20.78 23.68
C ARG A 364 8.47 -19.36 23.94
N LYS A 365 9.05 -18.70 22.94
CA LYS A 365 9.50 -17.29 23.03
C LYS A 365 8.34 -16.35 23.36
N THR A 366 7.22 -16.49 22.67
CA THR A 366 6.05 -15.61 22.86
C THR A 366 5.42 -15.83 24.22
N VAL A 367 5.15 -17.08 24.61
CA VAL A 367 4.54 -17.42 25.91
C VAL A 367 5.45 -16.98 27.05
N PHE A 368 6.76 -17.26 26.97
CA PHE A 368 7.68 -16.83 28.01
C PHE A 368 7.81 -15.31 28.10
N GLY A 369 7.86 -14.59 26.98
CA GLY A 369 7.91 -13.12 27.00
C GLY A 369 6.70 -12.49 27.71
N LEU A 370 5.53 -13.13 27.64
CA LEU A 370 4.33 -12.69 28.36
C LEU A 370 4.37 -13.08 29.86
N LEU A 371 4.90 -14.27 30.18
CA LEU A 371 5.06 -14.74 31.55
C LEU A 371 6.21 -14.05 32.31
N GLU A 372 7.23 -13.56 31.60
CA GLU A 372 8.46 -12.97 32.16
C GLU A 372 8.12 -11.84 33.14
N GLY A 373 7.25 -10.90 32.72
CA GLY A 373 6.78 -9.81 33.59
C GLY A 373 5.97 -10.29 34.79
N ILE A 374 5.13 -11.32 34.60
CA ILE A 374 4.31 -11.91 35.68
C ILE A 374 5.22 -12.55 36.74
N TYR A 375 6.16 -13.38 36.32
CA TYR A 375 7.09 -14.05 37.24
C TYR A 375 8.05 -13.07 37.90
N GLN A 376 8.55 -12.07 37.16
CA GLN A 376 9.44 -11.06 37.73
C GLN A 376 8.75 -10.30 38.86
N TYR A 377 7.48 -9.90 38.66
CA TYR A 377 6.69 -9.27 39.72
C TYR A 377 6.46 -10.22 40.90
N ARG A 378 5.95 -11.43 40.65
CA ARG A 378 5.60 -12.39 41.71
C ARG A 378 6.79 -12.82 42.56
N LEU A 379 7.95 -13.04 41.92
CA LEU A 379 9.18 -13.39 42.62
C LEU A 379 9.77 -12.21 43.39
N SER A 380 9.50 -10.98 42.99
CA SER A 380 9.95 -9.77 43.69
C SER A 380 9.08 -9.41 44.90
N ARG A 381 7.91 -10.02 45.06
CA ARG A 381 7.03 -9.78 46.22
C ARG A 381 7.65 -10.32 47.51
N THR A 382 7.38 -9.62 48.61
CA THR A 382 7.76 -10.04 49.96
C THR A 382 6.51 -10.25 50.81
N PRO A 383 6.52 -11.22 51.74
CA PRO A 383 5.42 -11.43 52.68
C PRO A 383 5.33 -10.30 53.72
N THR A 384 6.46 -9.64 54.02
CA THR A 384 6.51 -8.48 54.90
C THR A 384 7.46 -7.41 54.37
N PRO A 385 7.23 -6.11 54.65
CA PRO A 385 8.10 -5.02 54.18
C PRO A 385 9.53 -5.06 54.74
N ARG A 386 9.80 -5.86 55.78
CA ARG A 386 11.11 -5.94 56.44
C ARG A 386 12.09 -6.87 55.73
N ILE A 387 11.58 -7.73 54.86
CA ILE A 387 12.37 -8.67 54.08
C ILE A 387 12.68 -8.02 52.75
N GLN A 388 13.96 -8.01 52.36
CA GLN A 388 14.38 -7.55 51.04
C GLN A 388 14.64 -8.75 50.13
N VAL A 389 14.18 -8.64 48.88
CA VAL A 389 14.51 -9.59 47.81
C VAL A 389 15.67 -9.04 47.02
N ASP A 390 16.67 -9.87 46.73
CA ASP A 390 17.77 -9.51 45.83
C ASP A 390 17.26 -9.49 44.37
N PRO A 391 17.23 -8.32 43.70
CA PRO A 391 16.78 -8.24 42.31
C PRO A 391 17.65 -9.07 41.36
N ASN A 392 18.95 -9.23 41.66
CA ASN A 392 19.85 -10.02 40.83
C ASN A 392 19.52 -11.51 40.93
N ALA A 393 19.18 -12.00 42.12
CA ALA A 393 18.73 -13.38 42.32
C ALA A 393 17.43 -13.64 41.54
N VAL A 394 16.47 -12.71 41.56
CA VAL A 394 15.23 -12.83 40.78
C VAL A 394 15.52 -12.86 39.28
N ASN A 395 16.33 -11.93 38.77
CA ASN A 395 16.67 -11.90 37.34
C ASN A 395 17.38 -13.19 36.90
N GLN A 396 18.30 -13.71 37.71
CA GLN A 396 18.96 -14.98 37.42
C GLN A 396 17.99 -16.17 37.37
N ILE A 397 16.99 -16.20 38.27
CA ILE A 397 15.94 -17.23 38.25
C ILE A 397 15.12 -17.12 36.97
N ILE A 398 14.71 -15.91 36.59
CA ILE A 398 13.96 -15.67 35.35
C ILE A 398 14.75 -16.13 34.13
N ASP A 399 16.04 -15.79 34.05
CA ASP A 399 16.92 -16.21 32.96
C ASP A 399 17.08 -17.74 32.90
N ASP A 400 17.29 -18.40 34.04
CA ASP A 400 17.42 -19.86 34.08
C ASP A 400 16.11 -20.56 33.67
N LEU A 401 14.97 -20.05 34.13
CA LEU A 401 13.64 -20.53 33.74
C LEU A 401 13.39 -20.30 32.24
N LYS A 402 13.79 -19.14 31.71
CA LYS A 402 13.74 -18.78 30.29
C LYS A 402 14.54 -19.76 29.47
N THR A 403 15.81 -19.94 29.80
CA THR A 403 16.71 -20.83 29.08
C THR A 403 16.22 -22.27 29.11
N GLY A 404 15.77 -22.78 30.26
CA GLY A 404 15.22 -24.13 30.35
C GLY A 404 13.89 -24.30 29.60
N PHE A 405 13.02 -23.30 29.60
CA PHE A 405 11.77 -23.35 28.85
C PHE A 405 11.99 -23.22 27.34
N LEU A 406 12.83 -22.28 26.88
CA LEU A 406 13.12 -22.07 25.47
C LEU A 406 13.91 -23.23 24.84
N SER A 407 14.73 -23.93 25.63
CA SER A 407 15.47 -25.12 25.18
C SER A 407 14.62 -26.40 25.15
N GLY A 408 13.37 -26.34 25.64
CA GLY A 408 12.52 -27.53 25.73
C GLY A 408 12.73 -28.38 26.98
N ARG A 409 13.71 -28.05 27.83
CA ARG A 409 13.97 -28.76 29.10
C ARG A 409 12.77 -28.69 30.04
N PHE A 410 12.04 -27.58 30.03
CA PHE A 410 10.85 -27.40 30.86
C PHE A 410 9.57 -27.38 30.00
N THR A 411 8.53 -28.03 30.50
CA THR A 411 7.15 -27.80 30.05
C THR A 411 6.58 -26.57 30.76
N GLN A 412 5.49 -26.00 30.25
CA GLN A 412 4.83 -24.87 30.90
C GLN A 412 4.36 -25.21 32.31
N ASN A 413 3.74 -26.38 32.50
CA ASN A 413 3.36 -26.85 33.84
C ASN A 413 4.57 -27.00 34.79
N SER A 414 5.74 -27.38 34.27
CA SER A 414 6.98 -27.40 35.08
C SER A 414 7.44 -25.98 35.43
N LEU A 415 7.40 -25.07 34.46
CA LEU A 415 7.72 -23.65 34.64
C LEU A 415 6.84 -22.99 35.72
N SER A 416 5.53 -23.17 35.64
CA SER A 416 4.55 -22.68 36.64
C SER A 416 4.81 -23.21 38.03
N ARG A 417 5.05 -24.53 38.16
CA ARG A 417 5.37 -25.15 39.45
C ARG A 417 6.70 -24.70 40.03
N PHE A 418 7.71 -24.52 39.18
CA PHE A 418 9.02 -24.01 39.59
C PHE A 418 8.94 -22.56 40.05
N ALA A 419 8.26 -21.69 39.30
CA ALA A 419 8.03 -20.31 39.74
C ALA A 419 7.28 -20.28 41.09
N ALA A 420 6.22 -21.08 41.23
CA ALA A 420 5.43 -21.19 42.45
C ALA A 420 6.25 -21.62 43.68
N LEU A 421 7.38 -22.32 43.51
CA LEU A 421 8.25 -22.73 44.62
C LEU A 421 8.71 -21.53 45.46
N ALA A 422 9.18 -20.46 44.80
CA ALA A 422 9.79 -19.31 45.48
C ALA A 422 8.87 -18.08 45.63
N ILE A 423 7.69 -18.06 45.01
CA ILE A 423 6.76 -16.91 45.09
C ILE A 423 6.26 -16.70 46.54
N ALA A 424 6.25 -15.45 46.99
CA ALA A 424 5.72 -15.07 48.30
C ALA A 424 4.24 -15.46 48.44
N PRO A 425 3.79 -15.85 49.64
CA PRO A 425 2.36 -15.99 49.88
C PRO A 425 1.69 -14.59 49.80
N PRO A 426 0.35 -14.52 49.59
CA PRO A 426 -0.35 -13.25 49.47
C PRO A 426 -0.05 -12.31 50.65
N ALA A 427 0.13 -11.02 50.36
CA ALA A 427 0.40 -10.01 51.39
C ALA A 427 -0.67 -10.07 52.50
N GLY A 428 -0.23 -10.15 53.76
CA GLY A 428 -1.12 -10.25 54.93
C GLY A 428 -1.53 -11.68 55.32
N SER A 429 -1.20 -12.72 54.53
CA SER A 429 -1.31 -14.09 55.02
C SER A 429 -0.18 -14.34 56.01
N VAL A 430 -0.49 -14.27 57.31
CA VAL A 430 0.42 -14.78 58.34
C VAL A 430 0.44 -16.30 58.16
N THR A 431 1.55 -16.84 57.64
CA THR A 431 1.78 -18.28 57.68
C THR A 431 1.93 -18.65 59.15
N SER A 432 0.86 -19.14 59.76
CA SER A 432 0.89 -19.64 61.14
C SER A 432 1.83 -20.85 61.21
N GLY A 433 2.96 -20.70 61.89
CA GLY A 433 3.92 -21.79 62.13
C GLY A 433 5.36 -21.31 62.27
N ALA A 434 6.20 -22.15 62.87
CA ALA A 434 7.64 -21.87 62.94
C ALA A 434 8.29 -22.05 61.56
N ALA A 435 9.25 -21.16 61.27
CA ALA A 435 10.15 -21.33 60.13
C ALA A 435 10.85 -22.69 60.21
N PRO A 436 11.14 -23.34 59.06
CA PRO A 436 11.81 -24.63 59.06
C PRO A 436 13.20 -24.53 59.71
N GLY A 437 13.55 -25.54 60.51
CA GLY A 437 14.85 -25.65 61.17
C GLY A 437 16.01 -25.78 60.16
N ALA A 438 17.22 -25.42 60.59
CA ALA A 438 18.41 -25.47 59.74
C ALA A 438 18.74 -26.91 59.27
N ASP A 439 18.40 -27.91 60.07
CA ASP A 439 18.47 -29.34 59.75
C ASP A 439 17.50 -29.73 58.62
N ILE A 440 16.25 -29.27 58.69
CA ILE A 440 15.24 -29.47 57.64
C ILE A 440 15.68 -28.80 56.34
N ILE A 441 16.22 -27.58 56.41
CA ILE A 441 16.75 -26.86 55.24
C ILE A 441 17.94 -27.61 54.61
N ALA A 442 18.85 -28.13 55.42
CA ALA A 442 20.01 -28.89 54.94
C ALA A 442 19.61 -30.21 54.26
N GLU A 443 18.60 -30.90 54.79
CA GLU A 443 18.10 -32.13 54.18
C GLU A 443 17.31 -31.86 52.88
N THR A 444 16.47 -30.82 52.87
CA THR A 444 15.79 -30.40 51.64
C THR A 444 16.76 -29.98 50.54
N ARG A 445 17.90 -29.35 50.88
CA ARG A 445 18.93 -29.03 49.88
C ARG A 445 19.40 -30.26 49.12
N LYS A 446 19.57 -31.40 49.81
CA LYS A 446 19.93 -32.66 49.15
C LYS A 446 18.79 -33.16 48.27
N ARG A 447 17.55 -33.16 48.78
CA ARG A 447 16.36 -33.57 48.02
C ARG A 447 16.17 -32.77 46.73
N LEU A 448 16.47 -31.47 46.74
CA LEU A 448 16.34 -30.61 45.56
C LEU A 448 17.52 -30.76 44.58
N ALA A 449 18.71 -31.16 45.06
CA ALA A 449 19.88 -31.33 44.20
C ALA A 449 19.68 -32.42 43.12
N ASP A 450 18.83 -33.42 43.41
CA ASP A 450 18.50 -34.51 42.49
C ASP A 450 17.32 -34.20 41.54
N THR A 451 16.88 -32.94 41.47
CA THR A 451 15.74 -32.50 40.65
C THR A 451 16.17 -31.63 39.46
N ASP A 452 15.30 -31.50 38.47
CA ASP A 452 15.50 -30.62 37.30
C ASP A 452 15.32 -29.12 37.59
N ILE A 453 15.15 -28.73 38.85
CA ILE A 453 14.92 -27.34 39.27
C ILE A 453 16.23 -26.53 39.10
N PRO A 454 16.19 -25.33 38.51
CA PRO A 454 17.37 -24.46 38.43
C PRO A 454 18.03 -24.20 39.79
N SER A 455 19.37 -24.26 39.82
CA SER A 455 20.13 -24.09 41.07
C SER A 455 19.95 -22.70 41.71
N SER A 456 19.72 -21.66 40.90
CA SER A 456 19.36 -20.31 41.35
C SER A 456 18.06 -20.31 42.15
N LEU A 457 17.03 -20.96 41.61
CA LEU A 457 15.72 -21.11 42.23
C LEU A 457 15.78 -21.95 43.51
N GLN A 458 16.55 -23.05 43.51
CA GLN A 458 16.77 -23.85 44.72
C GLN A 458 17.41 -23.02 45.84
N ARG A 459 18.46 -22.25 45.52
CA ARG A 459 19.15 -21.39 46.48
C ARG A 459 18.23 -20.32 47.04
N GLU A 460 17.46 -19.67 46.18
CA GLU A 460 16.53 -18.62 46.57
C GLU A 460 15.38 -19.17 47.43
N PHE A 461 14.81 -20.32 47.05
CA PHE A 461 13.78 -21.00 47.85
C PHE A 461 14.28 -21.30 49.27
N LEU A 462 15.46 -21.90 49.41
CA LEU A 462 16.04 -22.21 50.72
C LEU A 462 16.38 -20.93 51.52
N THR A 463 16.83 -19.87 50.84
CA THR A 463 17.10 -18.57 51.46
C THR A 463 15.82 -17.96 52.01
N ARG A 464 14.74 -17.91 51.22
CA ARG A 464 13.41 -17.43 51.63
C ARG A 464 12.84 -18.27 52.78
N ALA A 465 13.00 -19.59 52.73
CA ALA A 465 12.58 -20.46 53.82
C ALA A 465 13.31 -20.14 55.14
N SER A 466 14.63 -19.91 55.08
CA SER A 466 15.42 -19.52 56.27
C SER A 466 15.04 -18.14 56.84
N GLN A 467 14.50 -17.27 55.99
CA GLN A 467 13.97 -15.95 56.37
C GLN A 467 12.52 -16.02 56.89
N GLY A 468 11.94 -17.20 57.00
CA GLY A 468 10.60 -17.40 57.55
C GLY A 468 9.47 -16.99 56.61
N TRP A 469 9.67 -17.08 55.28
CA TRP A 469 8.62 -16.77 54.31
C TRP A 469 7.42 -17.72 54.40
N TRP A 470 7.65 -18.96 54.86
CA TRP A 470 6.65 -20.01 54.94
C TRP A 470 6.74 -20.75 56.28
N SER A 471 5.60 -21.28 56.74
CA SER A 471 5.58 -22.26 57.82
C SER A 471 6.22 -23.58 57.35
N SER A 472 6.62 -24.42 58.29
CA SER A 472 7.17 -25.75 57.98
C SER A 472 6.21 -26.60 57.11
N ASP A 473 4.90 -26.53 57.36
CA ASP A 473 3.89 -27.25 56.58
C ASP A 473 3.79 -26.72 55.14
N GLU A 474 3.79 -25.40 54.96
CA GLU A 474 3.76 -24.77 53.64
C GLU A 474 5.04 -25.03 52.86
N PHE A 475 6.19 -25.02 53.54
CA PHE A 475 7.48 -25.38 52.97
C PHE A 475 7.48 -26.82 52.43
N GLU A 476 6.98 -27.79 53.20
CA GLU A 476 6.91 -29.19 52.73
C GLU A 476 5.89 -29.37 51.61
N ARG A 477 4.72 -28.70 51.64
CA ARG A 477 3.75 -28.71 50.53
C ARG A 477 4.37 -28.25 49.22
N ARG A 478 5.20 -27.20 49.27
CA ARG A 478 5.90 -26.66 48.10
C ARG A 478 6.98 -27.60 47.56
N ILE A 479 7.68 -28.32 48.42
CA ILE A 479 8.63 -29.36 47.97
C ILE A 479 7.88 -30.51 47.31
N GLN A 480 6.76 -30.95 47.88
CA GLN A 480 5.95 -32.03 47.33
C GLN A 480 5.34 -31.69 45.96
N SER A 481 5.04 -30.42 45.68
CA SER A 481 4.49 -29.99 44.39
C SER A 481 5.50 -30.15 43.24
N VAL A 482 6.81 -30.09 43.54
CA VAL A 482 7.90 -30.22 42.56
C VAL A 482 8.59 -31.60 42.58
N ALA A 483 8.45 -32.39 43.64
CA ALA A 483 9.14 -33.69 43.78
C ALA A 483 8.56 -34.85 42.95
N LYS A 484 7.34 -34.73 42.38
CA LYS A 484 6.67 -35.81 41.60
C LYS A 484 7.13 -35.94 40.13
N THR A 485 8.24 -35.32 39.72
CA THR A 485 8.63 -35.19 38.29
C THR A 485 9.61 -36.23 37.75
N THR A 486 9.97 -37.29 38.48
CA THR A 486 10.71 -38.42 37.90
C THR A 486 9.79 -39.34 37.08
N ALA A 487 9.29 -38.82 35.95
CA ALA A 487 8.91 -39.65 34.81
C ALA A 487 10.12 -39.67 33.85
N PRO A 488 10.57 -40.83 33.36
CA PRO A 488 11.76 -40.91 32.51
C PRO A 488 11.56 -40.09 31.25
N ALA A 489 12.63 -39.38 30.84
CA ALA A 489 12.68 -38.64 29.60
C ALA A 489 12.14 -39.49 28.44
N PRO A 490 11.31 -38.92 27.54
CA PRO A 490 10.97 -39.63 26.32
C PRO A 490 12.27 -39.88 25.56
N SER A 491 12.62 -41.16 25.41
CA SER A 491 13.74 -41.61 24.59
C SER A 491 13.66 -40.95 23.20
N PRO A 492 14.78 -40.64 22.51
CA PRO A 492 14.79 -39.99 21.20
C PRO A 492 14.08 -40.79 20.08
N ALA A 493 13.49 -41.94 20.40
CA ALA A 493 12.74 -42.82 19.51
C ALA A 493 11.23 -42.95 19.89
N GLY A 494 10.64 -41.91 20.51
CA GLY A 494 9.18 -41.79 20.71
C GLY A 494 8.46 -41.19 19.48
N PRO A 495 7.16 -41.48 19.28
CA PRO A 495 6.53 -41.49 17.96
C PRO A 495 6.43 -40.10 17.33
N THR A 496 6.98 -39.98 16.12
CA THR A 496 6.71 -38.85 15.21
C THR A 496 5.21 -38.68 15.00
N SER A 497 4.64 -37.55 15.44
CA SER A 497 3.63 -36.70 14.78
C SER A 497 2.52 -37.36 13.92
N VAL A 498 2.08 -38.59 14.18
CA VAL A 498 0.97 -39.21 13.46
C VAL A 498 -0.08 -39.69 14.46
N GLU A 499 -0.86 -38.76 14.99
CA GLU A 499 -2.09 -39.06 15.75
C GLU A 499 -3.28 -38.20 15.30
N ASN A 500 -3.21 -37.61 14.10
CA ASN A 500 -4.35 -36.90 13.53
C ASN A 500 -5.04 -37.75 12.45
N PRO A 501 -6.24 -38.31 12.73
CA PRO A 501 -7.02 -39.05 11.74
C PRO A 501 -7.24 -38.26 10.45
N GLY A 502 -7.35 -36.92 10.52
CA GLY A 502 -7.52 -36.04 9.36
C GLY A 502 -6.33 -36.06 8.39
N ARG A 503 -5.10 -36.12 8.91
CA ARG A 503 -3.88 -36.21 8.08
C ARG A 503 -3.73 -37.60 7.44
N VAL A 504 -4.13 -38.64 8.17
CA VAL A 504 -4.16 -40.04 7.69
C VAL A 504 -5.24 -40.24 6.62
N ILE A 505 -6.39 -39.57 6.75
CA ILE A 505 -7.46 -39.55 5.73
C ILE A 505 -6.99 -38.81 4.46
N ALA A 506 -6.22 -37.73 4.60
CA ALA A 506 -5.61 -37.05 3.46
C ALA A 506 -4.61 -37.98 2.72
N LEU A 507 -3.79 -38.73 3.46
CA LEU A 507 -2.90 -39.76 2.90
C LEU A 507 -3.68 -40.85 2.15
N LEU A 508 -4.81 -41.32 2.68
CA LEU A 508 -5.67 -42.29 1.98
C LEU A 508 -6.24 -41.73 0.67
N ARG A 509 -6.58 -40.43 0.63
CA ARG A 509 -7.00 -39.77 -0.61
C ARG A 509 -5.87 -39.77 -1.63
N THR A 510 -4.65 -39.40 -1.23
CA THR A 510 -3.47 -39.44 -2.12
C THR A 510 -3.19 -40.86 -2.64
N LEU A 511 -3.34 -41.88 -1.80
CA LEU A 511 -3.19 -43.29 -2.23
C LEU A 511 -4.31 -43.75 -3.17
N THR A 512 -5.49 -43.14 -3.09
CA THR A 512 -6.59 -43.41 -4.03
C THR A 512 -6.32 -42.72 -5.37
N ASP A 513 -5.90 -41.45 -5.33
CA ASP A 513 -5.63 -40.63 -6.53
C ASP A 513 -4.44 -41.16 -7.34
N THR A 514 -3.47 -41.79 -6.67
CA THR A 514 -2.31 -42.45 -7.30
C THR A 514 -2.62 -43.85 -7.83
N GLY A 515 -3.85 -44.34 -7.66
CA GLY A 515 -4.26 -45.67 -8.10
C GLY A 515 -3.71 -46.83 -7.25
N PHE A 516 -3.09 -46.53 -6.11
CA PHE A 516 -2.56 -47.54 -5.19
C PHE A 516 -3.68 -48.38 -4.54
N MET A 517 -4.85 -47.78 -4.32
CA MET A 517 -6.04 -48.49 -3.84
C MET A 517 -7.32 -47.93 -4.45
N THR A 518 -8.39 -48.73 -4.50
CA THR A 518 -9.70 -48.25 -4.99
C THR A 518 -10.39 -47.38 -3.94
N PRO A 519 -11.31 -46.47 -4.35
CA PRO A 519 -12.09 -45.66 -3.41
C PRO A 519 -12.82 -46.48 -2.34
N ASP A 520 -13.33 -47.66 -2.69
CA ASP A 520 -13.99 -48.57 -1.75
C ASP A 520 -13.02 -49.15 -0.70
N VAL A 521 -11.77 -49.41 -1.07
CA VAL A 521 -10.72 -49.86 -0.15
C VAL A 521 -10.27 -48.71 0.75
N ALA A 522 -10.14 -47.50 0.21
CA ALA A 522 -9.79 -46.30 0.97
C ALA A 522 -10.89 -45.92 1.99
N ALA A 523 -12.16 -46.05 1.62
CA ALA A 523 -13.28 -45.83 2.52
C ALA A 523 -13.23 -46.78 3.74
N ARG A 524 -12.88 -48.06 3.52
CA ARG A 524 -12.73 -49.06 4.60
C ARG A 524 -11.57 -48.73 5.52
N TRP A 525 -10.42 -48.35 4.99
CA TRP A 525 -9.30 -47.86 5.81
C TRP A 525 -9.67 -46.60 6.59
N SER A 526 -10.46 -45.69 6.01
CA SER A 526 -10.92 -44.48 6.69
C SER A 526 -11.83 -44.78 7.88
N VAL A 527 -12.64 -45.84 7.81
CA VAL A 527 -13.49 -46.30 8.92
C VAL A 527 -12.62 -46.84 10.05
N LEU A 528 -11.64 -47.70 9.73
CA LEU A 528 -10.73 -48.28 10.73
C LEU A 528 -9.88 -47.22 11.44
N VAL A 529 -9.37 -46.25 10.68
CA VAL A 529 -8.57 -45.13 11.21
C VAL A 529 -9.38 -44.21 12.15
N LYS A 530 -10.71 -44.16 11.97
CA LYS A 530 -11.63 -43.37 12.79
C LYS A 530 -12.17 -44.12 14.01
N GLN A 531 -11.96 -45.43 14.12
CA GLN A 531 -12.44 -46.20 15.27
C GLN A 531 -11.75 -45.73 16.56
N MET A 532 -12.57 -45.43 17.57
CA MET A 532 -12.10 -45.08 18.91
C MET A 532 -11.83 -46.37 19.70
N PRO A 533 -10.83 -46.38 20.60
CA PRO A 533 -10.58 -47.52 21.46
C PRO A 533 -11.81 -47.82 22.35
N PRO A 534 -12.19 -49.09 22.54
CA PRO A 534 -13.25 -49.45 23.48
C PRO A 534 -12.84 -49.12 24.92
N SER A 535 -13.78 -48.62 25.72
CA SER A 535 -13.66 -48.45 27.18
C SER A 535 -14.46 -49.55 27.87
N PRO A 536 -13.93 -50.33 28.84
CA PRO A 536 -12.54 -50.38 29.34
C PRO A 536 -11.58 -51.08 28.36
N PRO A 537 -10.24 -50.97 28.53
CA PRO A 537 -9.29 -51.60 27.61
C PRO A 537 -9.57 -53.10 27.55
N ALA A 538 -9.95 -53.59 26.37
CA ALA A 538 -10.06 -55.01 26.13
C ALA A 538 -8.69 -55.64 26.45
N ALA A 539 -8.66 -56.45 27.49
CA ALA A 539 -7.49 -57.22 27.89
C ALA A 539 -7.16 -58.26 26.81
N SER A 540 -6.41 -57.84 25.80
CA SER A 540 -5.49 -58.67 25.02
C SER A 540 -4.89 -57.80 23.92
N VAL A 541 -3.68 -57.27 24.15
CA VAL A 541 -2.75 -57.05 23.02
C VAL A 541 -2.65 -58.41 22.32
N PRO A 542 -2.79 -58.50 20.98
CA PRO A 542 -2.66 -59.78 20.30
C PRO A 542 -1.31 -60.40 20.65
N THR A 543 -1.30 -61.51 21.38
CA THR A 543 -0.08 -62.21 21.78
C THR A 543 0.62 -62.69 20.51
N GLY A 544 1.79 -62.11 20.21
CA GLY A 544 2.63 -62.49 19.08
C GLY A 544 2.78 -61.47 17.94
N LEU A 545 2.23 -60.24 18.04
CA LEU A 545 2.46 -59.18 17.04
C LEU A 545 3.33 -58.04 17.60
N ASN A 546 4.49 -57.83 17.00
CA ASN A 546 5.35 -56.69 17.29
C ASN A 546 4.94 -55.47 16.44
N ARG A 547 4.88 -54.28 17.04
CA ARG A 547 4.64 -53.01 16.34
C ARG A 547 5.54 -52.85 15.10
N ASN A 548 6.81 -53.23 15.21
CA ASN A 548 7.77 -53.11 14.10
C ASN A 548 7.47 -54.09 12.97
N GLU A 549 6.91 -55.26 13.26
CA GLU A 549 6.49 -56.24 12.24
C GLU A 549 5.27 -55.75 11.47
N ILE A 550 4.31 -55.11 12.15
CA ILE A 550 3.13 -54.50 11.50
C ILE A 550 3.59 -53.38 10.55
N ILE A 551 4.50 -52.51 11.01
CA ILE A 551 5.04 -51.43 10.18
C ILE A 551 5.75 -52.01 8.96
N ALA A 552 6.64 -53.00 9.15
CA ALA A 552 7.35 -53.65 8.07
C ALA A 552 6.40 -54.34 7.08
N GLN A 553 5.36 -55.02 7.57
CA GLN A 553 4.36 -55.69 6.72
C GLN A 553 3.58 -54.72 5.83
N MET A 554 3.16 -53.58 6.39
CA MET A 554 2.44 -52.55 5.63
C MET A 554 3.36 -51.82 4.65
N THR A 555 4.57 -51.45 5.07
CA THR A 555 5.54 -50.80 4.20
C THR A 555 5.97 -51.70 3.04
N ASN A 556 6.17 -53.00 3.28
CA ASN A 556 6.45 -53.99 2.22
C ASN A 556 5.30 -54.12 1.21
N LYS A 557 4.07 -53.78 1.61
CA LYS A 557 2.90 -53.74 0.74
C LYS A 557 2.73 -52.41 -0.01
N GLY A 558 3.65 -51.46 0.21
CA GLY A 558 3.70 -50.16 -0.44
C GLY A 558 2.98 -49.04 0.30
N PHE A 559 2.52 -49.27 1.54
CA PHE A 559 1.95 -48.19 2.35
C PHE A 559 3.05 -47.22 2.83
N PRO A 560 2.77 -45.91 2.85
CA PRO A 560 3.68 -44.93 3.43
C PRO A 560 4.04 -45.28 4.88
N PRO A 561 5.32 -45.14 5.31
CA PRO A 561 5.75 -45.45 6.67
C PRO A 561 4.94 -44.72 7.75
N GLU A 562 4.50 -43.49 7.45
CA GLU A 562 3.63 -42.70 8.33
C GLU A 562 2.26 -43.36 8.56
N PHE A 563 1.65 -43.91 7.49
CA PHE A 563 0.37 -44.62 7.57
C PHE A 563 0.52 -45.95 8.31
N ALA A 564 1.59 -46.68 8.01
CA ALA A 564 1.92 -47.96 8.67
C ALA A 564 2.13 -47.79 10.19
N SER A 565 2.88 -46.75 10.58
CA SER A 565 3.13 -46.41 11.99
C SER A 565 1.86 -46.06 12.76
N PHE A 566 0.93 -45.33 12.12
CA PHE A 566 -0.37 -44.98 12.70
C PHE A 566 -1.26 -46.20 12.94
N VAL A 567 -1.41 -47.06 11.93
CA VAL A 567 -2.23 -48.28 12.03
C VAL A 567 -1.64 -49.23 13.08
N ALA A 568 -0.32 -49.39 13.10
CA ALA A 568 0.36 -50.17 14.13
C ALA A 568 0.09 -49.60 15.54
N GLY A 569 0.19 -48.28 15.73
CA GLY A 569 -0.14 -47.65 17.01
C GLY A 569 -1.60 -47.91 17.45
N ARG A 570 -2.54 -47.82 16.52
CA ARG A 570 -3.96 -48.09 16.79
C ARG A 570 -4.26 -49.56 17.10
N MET A 571 -3.59 -50.50 16.44
CA MET A 571 -3.67 -51.93 16.77
C MET A 571 -3.09 -52.22 18.16
N MET A 572 -1.94 -51.62 18.50
CA MET A 572 -1.33 -51.78 19.83
C MET A 572 -2.22 -51.21 20.95
N SER A 573 -3.01 -50.17 20.65
CA SER A 573 -4.01 -49.60 21.57
C SER A 573 -5.33 -50.38 21.64
N GLY A 574 -5.50 -51.42 20.83
CA GLY A 574 -6.77 -52.18 20.72
C GLY A 574 -7.89 -51.44 19.98
N ALA A 575 -7.63 -50.27 19.40
CA ALA A 575 -8.60 -49.48 18.64
C ALA A 575 -8.93 -50.10 17.27
N ILE A 576 -8.01 -50.87 16.68
CA ILE A 576 -8.23 -51.67 15.47
C ILE A 576 -8.06 -53.13 15.85
N LYS A 577 -9.09 -53.96 15.60
CA LYS A 577 -9.01 -55.41 15.84
C LYS A 577 -8.09 -56.07 14.81
N LEU A 578 -7.42 -57.14 15.23
CA LEU A 578 -6.52 -57.89 14.36
C LEU A 578 -7.24 -58.43 13.11
N ASP A 579 -8.45 -58.96 13.25
CA ASP A 579 -9.24 -59.48 12.13
C ASP A 579 -9.60 -58.39 11.12
N ASP A 580 -9.96 -57.19 11.61
CA ASP A 580 -10.29 -56.04 10.78
C ASP A 580 -9.05 -55.53 10.02
N TYR A 581 -7.89 -55.52 10.67
CA TYR A 581 -6.61 -55.24 10.03
C TYR A 581 -6.25 -56.29 8.96
N ILE A 582 -6.32 -57.58 9.29
CA ILE A 582 -6.01 -58.68 8.36
C ILE A 582 -6.93 -58.61 7.14
N TYR A 583 -8.22 -58.35 7.35
CA TYR A 583 -9.19 -58.19 6.28
C TYR A 583 -8.88 -56.98 5.40
N ALA A 584 -8.63 -55.81 5.99
CA ALA A 584 -8.26 -54.59 5.26
C ALA A 584 -6.96 -54.75 4.46
N MET A 585 -5.96 -55.41 5.06
CA MET A 585 -4.73 -55.79 4.38
C MET A 585 -5.04 -56.73 3.22
N LYS A 586 -5.85 -57.77 3.38
CA LYS A 586 -6.16 -58.75 2.32
C LYS A 586 -6.84 -58.13 1.10
N VAL A 587 -7.78 -57.21 1.32
CA VAL A 587 -8.53 -56.54 0.22
C VAL A 587 -7.75 -55.41 -0.44
N THR A 588 -6.70 -54.90 0.20
CA THR A 588 -5.79 -53.93 -0.41
C THR A 588 -4.86 -54.68 -1.37
N LYS A 589 -5.00 -54.43 -2.68
CA LYS A 589 -4.02 -54.93 -3.67
C LYS A 589 -2.73 -54.15 -3.48
N GLY A 590 -1.66 -54.81 -3.03
CA GLY A 590 -0.33 -54.21 -3.03
C GLY A 590 0.25 -54.19 -4.44
N ASN A 591 1.28 -53.38 -4.68
CA ASN A 591 2.05 -53.44 -5.91
C ASN A 591 2.65 -54.86 -6.08
N THR A 592 2.11 -55.67 -6.99
CA THR A 592 2.96 -56.64 -7.68
C THR A 592 3.93 -55.83 -8.55
N PRO A 593 5.25 -56.03 -8.43
CA PRO A 593 6.21 -55.29 -9.23
C PRO A 593 5.90 -55.52 -10.72
N ARG A 594 5.78 -54.41 -11.47
CA ARG A 594 5.91 -54.43 -12.93
C ARG A 594 7.37 -54.25 -13.29
#